data_AF-A0A523ADY9-F1
#
_entry.id   AF-A0A523ADY9-F1
#
_cell.length_a   1.000
_cell.length_b   1.000
_cell.length_c   1.000
_cell.angle_alpha   90.00
_cell.angle_beta   90.00
_cell.angle_gamma   90.00
#
_symmetry.space_group_name_H-M   'P 1'
#
loop_
_entity.id
_entity.type
_entity.pdbx_description
1 polymer ?
#
loop_
_entity_poly.entity_id
_entity_poly.type
_entity_poly.pdbx_seq_one_letter_code
_entity_poly.pdbx_strand_id
1 'polypeptide(L)'
;MEITDIDGVLCNGVKEGKLGLGLARFSGNVAGVFTGNRIKAAPVIVCRENISKGYAKGLIVNSGNANAFTGEQGLKDAREMCRIAANLFGCREDEVAVASTGVIGRKLDVEWIRKKAADVYSGLGNSKEHAERFANAIRTTDRFIKKAFSE
;
A
#
# COMPACT_ATOMS: atom_id res chain seq x y z
N MET A 1 1.08 6.32 20.52
CA MET A 1 -0.15 6.14 19.77
C MET A 1 0.17 6.28 18.28
N GLU A 2 -0.38 5.40 17.46
CA GLU A 2 0.00 5.03 16.11
C GLU A 2 -1.25 4.55 15.33
N ILE A 3 -1.11 4.26 14.04
CA ILE A 3 -2.22 3.70 13.24
C ILE A 3 -2.78 2.38 13.79
N THR A 4 -1.98 1.66 14.58
CA THR A 4 -2.36 0.38 15.19
C THR A 4 -3.14 0.51 16.50
N ASP A 5 -3.26 1.73 17.05
CA ASP A 5 -4.12 1.99 18.21
C ASP A 5 -5.60 2.13 17.80
N ILE A 6 -5.90 2.08 16.49
CA ILE A 6 -7.27 2.00 15.98
C ILE A 6 -7.72 0.53 15.98
N ASP A 7 -8.83 0.25 16.64
CA ASP A 7 -9.40 -1.11 16.72
C ASP A 7 -9.61 -1.73 15.34
N GLY A 8 -9.15 -2.97 15.19
CA GLY A 8 -9.26 -3.74 13.96
C GLY A 8 -8.24 -3.39 12.86
N VAL A 9 -7.33 -2.42 13.10
CA VAL A 9 -6.22 -2.14 12.19
C VAL A 9 -5.01 -2.99 12.54
N LEU A 10 -4.61 -3.85 11.61
CA LEU A 10 -3.36 -4.61 11.67
C LEU A 10 -2.46 -4.17 10.54
N CYS A 11 -1.18 -3.91 10.80
CA CYS A 11 -0.24 -3.57 9.74
C CYS A 11 1.11 -4.27 9.92
N ASN A 12 1.92 -4.26 8.87
CA ASN A 12 3.32 -4.66 8.91
C ASN A 12 4.01 -4.18 7.62
N GLY A 13 5.33 -4.18 7.61
CA GLY A 13 6.06 -3.87 6.40
C GLY A 13 7.48 -4.41 6.39
N VAL A 14 8.05 -4.51 5.20
CA VAL A 14 9.44 -4.90 4.96
C VAL A 14 10.11 -3.87 4.06
N LYS A 15 11.42 -3.67 4.26
CA LYS A 15 12.25 -2.82 3.41
C LYS A 15 13.59 -3.48 3.12
N GLU A 16 13.91 -3.68 1.85
CA GLU A 16 15.16 -4.26 1.36
C GLU A 16 15.83 -3.26 0.41
N GLY A 17 16.87 -2.59 0.91
CA GLY A 17 17.51 -1.49 0.18
C GLY A 17 16.48 -0.38 -0.15
N LYS A 18 16.25 -0.16 -1.45
CA LYS A 18 15.29 0.86 -1.93
C LYS A 18 13.85 0.35 -2.03
N LEU A 19 13.65 -0.97 -2.08
CA LEU A 19 12.33 -1.57 -2.23
C LEU A 19 11.68 -1.73 -0.85
N GLY A 20 10.41 -1.35 -0.74
CA GLY A 20 9.64 -1.62 0.46
C GLY A 20 8.22 -2.02 0.12
N LEU A 21 7.62 -2.80 1.01
CA LEU A 21 6.25 -3.27 0.90
C LEU A 21 5.58 -3.18 2.27
N GLY A 22 4.47 -2.46 2.35
CA GLY A 22 3.62 -2.38 3.54
C GLY A 22 2.22 -2.93 3.24
N LEU A 23 1.67 -3.65 4.21
CA LEU A 23 0.27 -4.08 4.23
C LEU A 23 -0.41 -3.52 5.48
N ALA A 24 -1.62 -3.02 5.32
CA ALA A 24 -2.51 -2.70 6.42
C ALA A 24 -3.87 -3.37 6.14
N ARG A 25 -4.32 -4.24 7.04
CA ARG A 25 -5.62 -4.89 7.02
C ARG A 25 -6.54 -4.16 7.99
N PHE A 26 -7.73 -3.84 7.53
CA PHE A 26 -8.80 -3.20 8.29
C PHE A 26 -10.14 -3.54 7.64
N SER A 27 -11.25 -3.01 8.12
CA SER A 27 -12.55 -3.15 7.43
C SER A 27 -13.43 -1.98 7.79
N GLY A 28 -13.74 -1.12 6.83
CA GLY A 28 -14.56 0.05 7.14
C GLY A 28 -14.69 1.05 6.00
N ASN A 29 -15.35 2.16 6.34
CA ASN A 29 -15.54 3.26 5.42
C ASN A 29 -14.21 3.96 5.14
N VAL A 30 -14.00 4.34 3.89
CA VAL A 30 -12.79 5.04 3.44
C VAL A 30 -13.12 6.27 2.62
N ALA A 31 -12.27 7.27 2.74
CA ALA A 31 -12.24 8.44 1.86
C ALA A 31 -10.80 8.63 1.39
N GLY A 32 -10.63 9.12 0.16
CA GLY A 32 -9.31 9.38 -0.41
C GLY A 32 -9.31 10.61 -1.29
N VAL A 33 -8.30 11.45 -1.09
CA VAL A 33 -7.97 12.56 -1.98
C VAL A 33 -6.76 12.17 -2.83
N PHE A 34 -6.80 12.56 -4.09
CA PHE A 34 -5.79 12.18 -5.07
C PHE A 34 -5.19 13.42 -5.72
N THR A 35 -3.97 13.28 -6.25
CA THR A 35 -3.29 14.38 -6.93
C THR A 35 -4.13 14.97 -8.06
N GLY A 36 -4.19 16.31 -8.11
CA GLY A 36 -4.81 17.07 -9.19
C GLY A 36 -3.94 17.15 -10.46
N ASN A 37 -2.75 16.54 -10.46
CA ASN A 37 -1.87 16.53 -11.61
C ASN A 37 -2.55 15.82 -12.81
N ARG A 38 -2.32 16.35 -14.01
CA ARG A 38 -2.78 15.77 -15.29
C ARG A 38 -2.18 14.38 -15.51
N ILE A 39 -0.94 14.18 -15.08
CA ILE A 39 -0.23 12.92 -15.16
C ILE A 39 -0.44 12.17 -13.85
N LYS A 40 -1.13 11.03 -13.91
CA LYS A 40 -1.45 10.19 -12.76
C LYS A 40 -0.71 8.86 -12.89
N ALA A 41 -0.09 8.42 -11.80
CA ALA A 41 0.48 7.09 -11.72
C ALA A 41 -0.64 6.04 -11.80
N ALA A 42 -0.33 4.85 -12.32
CA ALA A 42 -1.29 3.75 -12.38
C ALA A 42 -1.99 3.43 -11.03
N PRO A 43 -1.30 3.36 -9.87
CA PRO A 43 -1.95 3.10 -8.59
C PRO A 43 -2.94 4.19 -8.17
N VAL A 44 -2.74 5.45 -8.58
CA VAL A 44 -3.71 6.53 -8.29
C VAL A 44 -5.04 6.28 -9.00
N ILE A 45 -4.97 5.82 -10.25
CA ILE A 45 -6.16 5.50 -11.05
C ILE A 45 -6.90 4.32 -10.42
N VAL A 46 -6.19 3.21 -10.16
CA VAL A 46 -6.76 1.98 -9.60
C VAL A 46 -7.32 2.20 -8.18
N CYS A 47 -6.58 2.89 -7.31
CA CYS A 47 -7.03 3.15 -5.94
C CYS A 47 -8.33 3.95 -5.90
N ARG A 48 -8.44 4.99 -6.73
CA ARG A 48 -9.67 5.80 -6.86
C ARG A 48 -10.86 4.99 -7.33
N GLU A 49 -10.66 4.06 -8.26
CA GLU A 49 -11.72 3.13 -8.70
C GLU A 49 -12.16 2.21 -7.56
N ASN A 50 -11.20 1.58 -6.87
CA ASN A 50 -11.49 0.62 -5.79
C ASN A 50 -12.22 1.28 -4.62
N ILE A 51 -11.77 2.46 -4.16
CA ILE A 51 -12.40 3.12 -3.01
C ILE A 51 -13.63 3.95 -3.37
N SER A 52 -14.08 3.96 -4.64
CA SER A 52 -15.20 4.78 -5.11
C SER A 52 -16.53 4.49 -4.40
N LYS A 53 -16.70 3.28 -3.87
CA LYS A 53 -17.86 2.86 -3.07
C LYS A 53 -17.78 3.30 -1.60
N GLY A 54 -16.70 3.97 -1.22
CA GLY A 54 -16.48 4.48 0.14
C GLY A 54 -16.15 3.39 1.16
N TYR A 55 -15.74 2.19 0.72
CA TYR A 55 -15.47 1.06 1.59
C TYR A 55 -14.23 0.28 1.15
N ALA A 56 -13.40 -0.17 2.09
CA ALA A 56 -12.25 -1.03 1.83
C ALA A 56 -11.94 -1.96 3.02
N LYS A 57 -11.20 -3.04 2.72
CA LYS A 57 -10.74 -4.05 3.69
C LYS A 57 -9.22 -4.13 3.82
N GLY A 58 -8.51 -3.21 3.18
CA GLY A 58 -7.06 -3.12 3.37
C GLY A 58 -6.38 -2.19 2.38
N LEU A 59 -5.08 -2.05 2.58
CA LEU A 59 -4.18 -1.20 1.83
C LEU A 59 -2.87 -1.95 1.56
N ILE A 60 -2.40 -1.90 0.32
CA ILE A 60 -1.07 -2.34 -0.09
C ILE A 60 -0.27 -1.16 -0.62
N VAL A 61 0.95 -0.97 -0.11
CA VAL A 61 1.83 0.14 -0.52
C VAL A 61 3.21 -0.37 -0.84
N ASN A 62 3.77 0.00 -1.98
CA ASN A 62 5.19 -0.22 -2.27
C ASN A 62 5.99 1.09 -2.30
N SER A 63 7.28 1.00 -1.94
CA SER A 63 8.25 2.09 -2.17
C SER A 63 9.42 1.64 -3.04
N GLY A 64 10.18 2.61 -3.57
CA GLY A 64 11.30 2.40 -4.49
C GLY A 64 10.92 2.47 -5.97
N ASN A 65 9.64 2.30 -6.31
CA ASN A 65 9.10 2.44 -7.65
C ASN A 65 7.69 3.07 -7.59
N ALA A 66 7.49 4.16 -8.31
CA ALA A 66 6.23 4.91 -8.31
C ALA A 66 5.13 4.29 -9.19
N ASN A 67 5.46 3.31 -10.04
CA ASN A 67 4.57 2.76 -11.06
C ASN A 67 3.83 3.87 -11.86
N ALA A 68 4.61 4.87 -12.26
CA ALA A 68 4.16 6.02 -13.03
C ALA A 68 4.83 6.02 -14.40
N PHE A 69 4.13 6.48 -15.44
CA PHE A 69 4.58 6.41 -16.84
C PHE A 69 4.89 4.98 -17.33
N THR A 70 4.11 4.01 -16.88
CA THR A 70 4.26 2.58 -17.19
C THR A 70 3.18 2.04 -18.14
N GLY A 71 2.30 2.91 -18.63
CA GLY A 71 1.24 2.57 -19.59
C GLY A 71 0.24 1.54 -19.06
N GLU A 72 -0.34 0.76 -19.96
CA GLU A 72 -1.30 -0.31 -19.60
C GLU A 72 -0.71 -1.36 -18.67
N GLN A 73 0.59 -1.66 -18.81
CA GLN A 73 1.26 -2.61 -17.93
C GLN A 73 1.22 -2.11 -16.47
N GLY A 74 1.45 -0.82 -16.24
CA GLY A 74 1.36 -0.25 -14.91
C GLY A 74 -0.02 -0.41 -14.26
N LEU A 75 -1.09 -0.27 -15.04
CA LEU A 75 -2.47 -0.51 -14.56
C LEU A 75 -2.67 -1.99 -14.20
N LYS A 76 -2.19 -2.91 -15.03
CA LYS A 76 -2.22 -4.36 -14.74
C LYS A 76 -1.44 -4.66 -13.46
N ASP A 77 -0.25 -4.09 -13.30
CA ASP A 77 0.60 -4.29 -12.13
C ASP A 77 -0.07 -3.75 -10.84
N ALA A 78 -0.72 -2.58 -10.90
CA ALA A 78 -1.45 -2.02 -9.77
C ALA A 78 -2.68 -2.85 -9.39
N ARG A 79 -3.44 -3.36 -10.38
CA ARG A 79 -4.55 -4.30 -10.12
C ARG A 79 -4.04 -5.62 -9.55
N GLU A 80 -2.91 -6.09 -10.03
CA GLU A 80 -2.28 -7.31 -9.53
C GLU A 80 -1.83 -7.16 -8.08
N MET A 81 -1.30 -6.00 -7.67
CA MET A 81 -1.05 -5.69 -6.26
C MET A 81 -2.32 -5.81 -5.42
N CYS A 82 -3.44 -5.23 -5.89
CA CYS A 82 -4.73 -5.35 -5.21
C CYS A 82 -5.16 -6.82 -5.10
N ARG A 83 -5.04 -7.60 -6.16
CA ARG A 83 -5.37 -9.03 -6.19
C ARG A 83 -4.53 -9.85 -5.21
N ILE A 84 -3.22 -9.61 -5.17
CA ILE A 84 -2.30 -10.25 -4.22
C ILE A 84 -2.76 -9.97 -2.78
N ALA A 85 -2.98 -8.70 -2.43
CA ALA A 85 -3.41 -8.33 -1.09
C ALA A 85 -4.82 -8.85 -0.76
N ALA A 86 -5.75 -8.81 -1.71
CA ALA A 86 -7.12 -9.28 -1.52
C ALA A 86 -7.20 -10.78 -1.22
N ASN A 87 -6.39 -11.59 -1.92
CA ASN A 87 -6.28 -13.02 -1.64
C ASN A 87 -5.78 -13.29 -0.22
N LEU A 88 -4.82 -12.49 0.27
CA LEU A 88 -4.30 -12.60 1.63
C LEU A 88 -5.33 -12.14 2.67
N PHE A 89 -6.03 -11.05 2.42
CA PHE A 89 -7.03 -10.49 3.32
C PHE A 89 -8.37 -11.25 3.31
N GLY A 90 -8.61 -12.11 2.32
CA GLY A 90 -9.89 -12.80 2.14
C GLY A 90 -11.02 -11.87 1.67
N CYS A 91 -10.70 -10.91 0.79
CA CYS A 91 -11.65 -9.93 0.27
C CYS A 91 -11.62 -9.86 -1.27
N ARG A 92 -12.45 -8.99 -1.86
CA ARG A 92 -12.38 -8.71 -3.30
C ARG A 92 -11.25 -7.74 -3.61
N GLU A 93 -10.69 -7.83 -4.81
CA GLU A 93 -9.64 -6.90 -5.27
C GLU A 93 -10.11 -5.43 -5.34
N ASP A 94 -11.41 -5.20 -5.58
CA ASP A 94 -12.02 -3.87 -5.55
C ASP A 94 -12.26 -3.34 -4.12
N GLU A 95 -12.02 -4.15 -3.09
CA GLU A 95 -12.05 -3.74 -1.68
C GLU A 95 -10.64 -3.41 -1.14
N VAL A 96 -9.62 -3.32 -1.99
CA VAL A 96 -8.24 -3.01 -1.56
C VAL A 96 -7.77 -1.68 -2.13
N ALA A 97 -7.30 -0.79 -1.27
CA ALA A 97 -6.60 0.43 -1.67
C ALA A 97 -5.14 0.11 -2.06
N VAL A 98 -4.58 0.85 -3.01
CA VAL A 98 -3.20 0.66 -3.49
C VAL A 98 -2.46 1.99 -3.61
N ALA A 99 -1.17 1.99 -3.27
CA ALA A 99 -0.29 3.14 -3.50
C ALA A 99 1.14 2.69 -3.86
N SER A 100 1.85 3.56 -4.59
CA SER A 100 3.25 3.34 -4.95
C SER A 100 4.01 4.66 -4.88
N THR A 101 5.28 4.60 -4.48
CA THR A 101 6.17 5.77 -4.44
C THR A 101 7.61 5.40 -4.82
N GLY A 102 8.33 6.31 -5.48
CA GLY A 102 9.72 6.10 -5.88
C GLY A 102 10.02 6.55 -7.31
N VAL A 103 10.87 5.79 -8.00
CA VAL A 103 11.34 6.16 -9.35
C VAL A 103 10.19 6.07 -10.37
N ILE A 104 10.10 7.05 -11.25
CA ILE A 104 9.13 7.14 -12.36
C ILE A 104 9.71 6.48 -13.62
N GLY A 105 8.84 5.89 -14.46
CA GLY A 105 9.21 5.34 -15.78
C GLY A 105 9.87 3.95 -15.74
N ARG A 106 9.86 3.28 -14.58
CA ARG A 106 10.37 1.91 -14.43
C ARG A 106 9.23 0.93 -14.21
N LYS A 107 9.27 -0.22 -14.89
CA LYS A 107 8.31 -1.32 -14.65
C LYS A 107 8.41 -1.80 -13.20
N LEU A 108 7.26 -2.13 -12.62
CA LEU A 108 7.18 -2.61 -11.25
C LEU A 108 7.63 -4.08 -11.19
N ASP A 109 8.41 -4.44 -10.17
CA ASP A 109 8.74 -5.84 -9.90
C ASP A 109 7.61 -6.47 -9.06
N VAL A 110 6.54 -6.87 -9.76
CA VAL A 110 5.36 -7.49 -9.14
C VAL A 110 5.71 -8.84 -8.51
N GLU A 111 6.72 -9.54 -9.02
CA GLU A 111 7.12 -10.84 -8.49
C GLU A 111 7.82 -10.69 -7.13
N TRP A 112 8.67 -9.66 -6.96
CA TRP A 112 9.19 -9.29 -5.65
C TRP A 112 8.06 -8.95 -4.67
N ILE A 113 7.06 -8.17 -5.11
CA ILE A 113 5.89 -7.85 -4.28
C ILE A 113 5.15 -9.13 -3.87
N ARG A 114 4.87 -10.04 -4.82
CA ARG A 114 4.16 -11.29 -4.56
C ARG A 114 4.89 -12.13 -3.50
N LYS A 115 6.21 -12.30 -3.65
CA LYS A 115 7.04 -13.06 -2.72
C LYS A 115 7.00 -12.46 -1.32
N LYS A 116 7.14 -11.14 -1.20
CA LYS A 116 7.18 -10.45 0.09
C LYS A 116 5.81 -10.28 0.74
N ALA A 117 4.73 -10.22 -0.02
CA ALA A 117 3.40 -9.98 0.52
C ALA A 117 2.96 -11.06 1.52
N ALA A 118 3.30 -12.33 1.26
CA ALA A 118 2.98 -13.43 2.17
C ALA A 118 3.70 -13.29 3.53
N ASP A 119 4.99 -12.98 3.51
CA ASP A 119 5.80 -12.76 4.72
C ASP A 119 5.33 -11.54 5.51
N VAL A 120 5.01 -10.45 4.82
CA VAL A 120 4.47 -9.24 5.47
C VAL A 120 3.10 -9.55 6.09
N TYR A 121 2.25 -10.31 5.40
CA TYR A 121 0.92 -10.67 5.85
C TYR A 121 0.93 -11.57 7.10
N SER A 122 1.80 -12.59 7.12
CA SER A 122 1.92 -13.49 8.27
C SER A 122 2.39 -12.77 9.54
N GLY A 123 3.14 -11.68 9.38
CA GLY A 123 3.59 -10.81 10.46
C GLY A 123 2.70 -9.61 10.75
N LEU A 124 1.44 -9.56 10.27
CA LEU A 124 0.52 -8.47 10.63
C LEU A 124 0.24 -8.46 12.13
N GLY A 125 0.26 -7.25 12.71
CA GLY A 125 -0.07 -7.05 14.11
C GLY A 125 -0.43 -5.60 14.40
N ASN A 126 -0.72 -5.31 15.67
CA ASN A 126 -1.18 -4.01 16.16
C ASN A 126 -0.24 -3.40 17.22
N SER A 127 1.00 -3.87 17.33
CA SER A 127 1.97 -3.22 18.22
C SER A 127 2.58 -1.98 17.56
N LYS A 128 3.17 -1.10 18.37
CA LYS A 128 3.94 0.05 17.88
C LYS A 128 5.05 -0.35 16.90
N GLU A 129 5.69 -1.50 17.10
CA GLU A 129 6.72 -2.01 16.20
C GLU A 129 6.16 -2.32 14.80
N HIS A 130 4.94 -2.85 14.74
CA HIS A 130 4.25 -3.12 13.47
C HIS A 130 3.96 -1.82 12.70
N ALA A 131 3.51 -0.77 13.40
CA ALA A 131 3.34 0.56 12.83
C ALA A 131 4.67 1.14 12.32
N GLU A 132 5.76 0.97 13.08
CA GLU A 132 7.10 1.42 12.68
C GLU A 132 7.62 0.70 11.43
N ARG A 133 7.42 -0.62 11.35
CA ARG A 133 7.78 -1.43 10.18
C ARG A 133 7.00 -0.98 8.94
N PHE A 134 5.68 -0.78 9.06
CA PHE A 134 4.86 -0.25 7.97
C PHE A 134 5.32 1.15 7.54
N ALA A 135 5.50 2.08 8.49
CA ALA A 135 5.96 3.44 8.21
C ALA A 135 7.35 3.46 7.57
N ASN A 136 8.25 2.56 7.96
CA ASN A 136 9.57 2.44 7.35
C ASN A 136 9.50 1.89 5.91
N ALA A 137 8.62 0.91 5.66
CA ALA A 137 8.45 0.29 4.36
C ALA A 137 8.04 1.29 3.26
N ILE A 138 7.26 2.33 3.60
CA ILE A 138 6.76 3.31 2.61
C ILE A 138 7.71 4.48 2.32
N ARG A 139 8.82 4.62 3.05
CA ARG A 139 9.79 5.71 2.86
C ARG A 139 10.52 5.63 1.52
N THR A 140 10.94 6.77 0.99
CA THR A 140 11.91 6.83 -0.11
C THR A 140 13.19 7.54 0.32
N THR A 141 13.29 8.85 0.10
CA THR A 141 14.44 9.68 0.49
C THR A 141 14.28 10.32 1.87
N ASP A 142 13.17 10.03 2.55
CA ASP A 142 12.88 10.45 3.92
C ASP A 142 14.03 10.13 4.88
N ARG A 143 14.46 11.12 5.70
CA ARG A 143 15.48 10.89 6.74
C ARG A 143 14.98 10.06 7.93
N PHE A 144 13.69 10.17 8.26
CA PHE A 144 13.03 9.46 9.36
C PHE A 144 11.56 9.16 9.02
N ILE A 145 10.95 8.22 9.73
CA ILE A 145 9.51 7.88 9.66
C ILE A 145 8.67 9.01 10.27
N LYS A 146 7.50 9.31 9.71
CA LYS A 146 6.58 10.33 10.23
C LYS A 146 5.31 9.66 10.71
N LYS A 147 4.87 10.01 11.92
CA LYS A 147 3.75 9.39 12.64
C LYS A 147 3.06 10.47 13.46
N ALA A 148 1.73 10.42 13.55
CA ALA A 148 0.91 11.32 14.34
C ALA A 148 -0.38 10.61 14.74
N PHE A 149 -0.95 10.99 15.88
CA PHE A 149 -2.20 10.46 16.40
C PHE A 149 -2.88 11.55 17.24
N SER A 150 -4.21 11.61 17.19
CA SER A 150 -5.05 12.48 18.01
C SER A 150 -6.28 11.68 18.45
N GLU A 151 -6.70 11.89 19.69
CA GLU A 151 -7.96 11.40 20.25
C GLU A 151 -9.07 12.44 20.05
#